data_AF-R7ELZ2-F1
#
_entry.id   AF-R7ELZ2-F1
#
_cell.length_a   1.000
_cell.length_b   1.000
_cell.length_c   1.000
_cell.angle_alpha   90.00
_cell.angle_beta   90.00
_cell.angle_gamma   90.00
#
_symmetry.space_group_name_H-M   'P 1'
#
loop_
_entity.id
_entity.type
_entity.pdbx_description
1 polymer ?
#
loop_
_entity_poly.entity_id
_entity_poly.type
_entity_poly.pdbx_seq_one_letter_code
_entity_poly.pdbx_strand_id
1 'polypeptide(L)'
;MATKKANTSSIPKLSVSAKIDRMIERENATVKAYASVNIGGAFVIKDIAVVDGQKGMFARMPFRSYKTGSGETKYSDIAFALTDEARQSLNDAVLGAYREALEESEDELPDEDESPAQKM
;
A
#
# COMPACT_ATOMS: atom_id res chain seq x y z
N MET A 1 9.87 -30.19 -36.86
CA MET A 1 9.57 -28.76 -36.59
C MET A 1 8.59 -28.71 -35.44
N ALA A 2 8.96 -28.05 -34.33
CA ALA A 2 8.22 -28.07 -33.08
C ALA A 2 7.01 -27.12 -33.12
N THR A 3 5.84 -27.60 -32.74
CA THR A 3 4.65 -26.77 -32.49
C THR A 3 4.73 -26.20 -31.08
N LYS A 4 5.04 -24.90 -30.95
CA LYS A 4 4.87 -24.18 -29.68
C LYS A 4 3.38 -23.96 -29.45
N LYS A 5 2.79 -24.68 -28.50
CA LYS A 5 1.50 -24.31 -27.90
C LYS A 5 1.74 -23.09 -27.00
N ALA A 6 1.34 -21.91 -27.46
CA ALA A 6 1.15 -20.76 -26.58
C ALA A 6 -0.11 -21.03 -25.75
N ASN A 7 0.09 -21.43 -24.50
CA ASN A 7 -1.00 -21.63 -23.55
C ASN A 7 -1.26 -20.28 -22.88
N THR A 8 -2.01 -19.41 -23.55
CA THR A 8 -2.49 -18.14 -22.96
C THR A 8 -3.62 -18.47 -22.00
N SER A 9 -3.27 -19.01 -20.84
CA SER A 9 -4.19 -19.11 -19.71
C SER A 9 -4.45 -17.69 -19.24
N SER A 10 -5.63 -17.14 -19.54
CA SER A 10 -6.13 -15.91 -18.92
C SER A 10 -6.32 -16.17 -17.44
N ILE A 11 -5.25 -15.96 -16.66
CA ILE A 11 -5.31 -15.94 -15.20
C ILE A 11 -6.38 -14.90 -14.86
N PRO A 12 -7.44 -15.25 -14.10
CA PRO A 12 -8.47 -14.29 -13.75
C PRO A 12 -7.80 -13.11 -13.06
N LYS A 13 -7.95 -11.93 -13.66
CA LYS A 13 -7.37 -10.69 -13.15
C LYS A 13 -7.90 -10.48 -11.74
N LEU A 14 -7.05 -10.66 -10.74
CA LEU A 14 -7.42 -10.52 -9.33
C LEU A 14 -7.92 -9.08 -9.15
N SER A 15 -9.19 -8.90 -8.77
CA SER A 15 -9.70 -7.57 -8.45
C SER A 15 -9.14 -7.17 -7.08
N VAL A 16 -8.19 -6.24 -7.09
CA VAL A 16 -7.55 -5.73 -5.89
C VAL A 16 -7.85 -4.25 -5.79
N SER A 17 -8.34 -3.81 -4.63
CA SER A 17 -8.49 -2.40 -4.29
C SER A 17 -7.80 -2.12 -2.96
N ALA A 18 -7.29 -0.91 -2.78
CA ALA A 18 -6.62 -0.49 -1.56
C ALA A 18 -7.26 0.78 -1.01
N LYS A 19 -7.12 0.96 0.30
CA LYS A 19 -7.50 2.20 0.99
C LYS A 19 -6.40 2.56 1.97
N ILE A 20 -6.08 3.84 2.07
CA ILE A 20 -5.19 4.36 3.11
C ILE A 20 -5.97 4.49 4.41
N ASP A 21 -5.48 3.82 5.45
CA ASP A 21 -6.06 3.87 6.80
C ASP A 21 -5.49 5.03 7.60
N ARG A 22 -4.19 5.34 7.41
CA ARG A 22 -3.51 6.42 8.13
C ARG A 22 -2.25 6.90 7.40
N MET A 23 -2.11 8.21 7.23
CA MET A 23 -0.88 8.87 6.78
C MET A 23 0.14 9.05 7.91
N ILE A 24 1.43 9.10 7.56
CA ILE A 24 2.53 9.37 8.47
C ILE A 24 3.24 10.65 8.01
N GLU A 25 2.94 11.76 8.67
CA GLU A 25 3.42 13.11 8.33
C GLU A 25 4.86 13.41 8.81
N ARG A 26 5.65 12.37 9.10
CA ARG A 26 7.05 12.57 9.48
C ARG A 26 7.94 12.59 8.24
N GLU A 27 8.58 13.72 8.01
CA GLU A 27 9.45 13.97 6.86
C GLU A 27 10.51 12.84 6.68
N ASN A 28 11.18 12.45 7.78
CA ASN A 28 12.21 11.41 7.79
C ASN A 28 11.70 9.98 8.08
N ALA A 29 10.38 9.76 8.10
CA ALA A 29 9.87 8.41 8.31
C ALA A 29 9.99 7.55 7.04
N THR A 30 10.56 6.35 7.21
CA THR A 30 10.61 5.33 6.15
C THR A 30 9.22 4.81 5.81
N VAL A 31 8.32 4.73 6.79
CA VAL A 31 6.91 4.40 6.56
C VAL A 31 6.13 5.68 6.37
N LYS A 32 5.45 5.79 5.23
CA LYS A 32 4.67 6.97 4.83
C LYS A 32 3.18 6.83 5.08
N ALA A 33 2.65 5.61 5.05
CA ALA A 33 1.26 5.33 5.37
C ALA A 33 1.04 3.89 5.79
N TYR A 34 -0.12 3.63 6.38
CA TYR A 34 -0.68 2.29 6.55
C TYR A 34 -1.96 2.18 5.72
N ALA A 35 -2.12 1.03 5.07
CA ALA A 35 -3.18 0.75 4.14
C ALA A 35 -3.81 -0.63 4.42
N SER A 36 -5.04 -0.76 3.96
CA SER A 36 -5.77 -2.02 3.90
C SER A 36 -6.08 -2.35 2.44
N VAL A 37 -5.92 -3.62 2.08
CA VAL A 37 -6.19 -4.12 0.72
C VAL A 37 -7.35 -5.09 0.75
N ASN A 38 -8.32 -4.87 -0.13
CA ASN A 38 -9.41 -5.78 -0.42
C ASN A 38 -9.07 -6.63 -1.65
N ILE A 39 -9.22 -7.93 -1.53
CA ILE A 39 -8.96 -8.92 -2.57
C ILE A 39 -10.28 -9.61 -2.93
N GLY A 40 -10.70 -9.44 -4.18
CA GLY A 40 -11.87 -10.12 -4.73
C GLY A 40 -13.21 -9.70 -4.11
N GLY A 41 -13.25 -8.62 -3.33
CA GLY A 41 -14.43 -8.24 -2.55
C GLY A 41 -14.74 -9.19 -1.39
N ALA A 42 -13.86 -10.14 -1.09
CA ALA A 42 -14.12 -11.24 -0.15
C ALA A 42 -13.16 -11.25 1.04
N PHE A 43 -11.96 -10.69 0.88
CA PHE A 43 -10.91 -10.71 1.90
C PHE A 43 -10.26 -9.34 2.06
N VAL A 44 -9.97 -8.97 3.31
CA VAL A 44 -9.22 -7.75 3.62
C VAL A 44 -7.93 -8.12 4.35
N ILE A 45 -6.82 -7.60 3.87
CA ILE A 45 -5.53 -7.62 4.56
C ILE A 45 -5.27 -6.22 5.10
N LYS A 46 -5.14 -6.12 6.42
CA LYS A 46 -4.83 -4.87 7.12
C LYS A 46 -3.33 -4.74 7.35
N ASP A 47 -2.92 -3.54 7.80
CA ASP A 47 -1.56 -3.24 8.25
C ASP A 47 -0.49 -3.39 7.15
N ILE A 48 -0.86 -3.11 5.90
CA ILE A 48 0.11 -3.00 4.80
C ILE A 48 0.77 -1.62 4.91
N ALA A 49 2.08 -1.57 5.02
CA ALA A 49 2.81 -0.31 5.15
C ALA A 49 3.25 0.20 3.76
N VAL A 50 3.01 1.47 3.47
CA VAL A 50 3.64 2.17 2.35
C VAL A 50 5.01 2.64 2.82
N VAL A 51 6.06 2.11 2.20
CA VAL A 51 7.45 2.33 2.61
C VAL A 51 8.19 3.06 1.51
N ASP A 52 8.89 4.13 1.87
CA ASP A 52 9.82 4.83 0.99
C ASP A 52 11.21 4.19 1.10
N GLY A 53 11.59 3.43 0.08
CA GLY A 53 12.85 2.71 0.02
C GLY A 53 13.85 3.36 -0.94
N GLN A 54 15.09 2.90 -0.91
CA GLN A 54 16.17 3.42 -1.79
C GLN A 54 15.86 3.29 -3.29
N LYS A 55 15.00 2.34 -3.69
CA LYS A 55 14.60 2.08 -5.08
C LYS A 55 13.22 2.63 -5.41
N GLY A 56 12.66 3.48 -4.56
CA GLY A 56 11.31 4.01 -4.65
C GLY A 56 10.36 3.39 -3.64
N MET A 57 9.12 3.88 -3.67
CA MET A 57 8.08 3.48 -2.74
C MET A 57 7.51 2.10 -3.06
N PHE A 58 7.16 1.33 -2.03
CA PHE A 58 6.57 0.01 -2.18
C PHE A 58 5.65 -0.35 -1.01
N ALA A 59 4.70 -1.25 -1.26
CA ALA A 59 3.86 -1.87 -0.26
C ALA A 59 4.61 -3.00 0.47
N ARG A 60 4.80 -2.84 1.77
CA ARG A 60 5.34 -3.87 2.66
C ARG A 60 4.20 -4.62 3.34
N MET A 61 4.23 -5.94 3.23
CA MET A 61 3.24 -6.84 3.82
C MET A 61 3.26 -6.82 5.36
N PRO A 62 2.12 -7.10 6.01
CA PRO A 62 2.09 -7.28 7.46
C PRO A 62 2.95 -8.49 7.85
N PHE A 63 3.66 -8.37 8.97
CA PHE A 63 4.62 -9.37 9.42
C PHE A 63 4.47 -9.61 10.92
N ARG A 64 4.84 -10.81 11.36
CA ARG A 64 4.93 -11.17 12.77
C ARG A 64 6.37 -11.48 13.14
N SER A 65 6.74 -11.19 14.37
CA SER A 65 8.00 -11.64 14.95
C SER A 65 7.80 -12.88 15.82
N TYR A 66 8.80 -13.75 15.88
CA TYR A 66 8.84 -14.90 16.77
C TYR A 66 10.27 -15.18 17.23
N LYS A 67 10.41 -15.73 18.44
CA LYS A 67 11.73 -16.12 18.97
C LYS A 67 12.01 -17.58 18.62
N THR A 68 13.21 -17.85 18.15
CA THR A 68 13.70 -19.22 17.93
C THR A 68 14.13 -19.86 19.25
N GLY A 69 14.37 -21.18 19.24
CA GLY A 69 14.98 -21.88 20.38
C GLY A 69 16.38 -21.36 20.76
N SER A 70 17.08 -20.68 19.83
CA SER A 70 18.35 -19.98 20.07
C SER A 70 18.18 -18.58 20.69
N GLY A 71 16.94 -18.10 20.88
CA GLY A 71 16.65 -16.76 21.41
C GLY A 71 16.68 -15.63 20.36
N GLU A 72 16.98 -15.94 19.10
CA GLU A 72 17.01 -14.97 18.00
C GLU A 72 15.58 -14.59 17.59
N THR A 73 15.35 -13.29 17.33
CA THR A 73 14.06 -12.81 16.83
C THR A 73 14.05 -12.89 15.31
N LYS A 74 13.15 -13.71 14.76
CA LYS A 74 12.89 -13.82 13.33
C LYS A 74 11.60 -13.11 12.97
N TYR A 75 11.56 -12.57 11.76
CA TYR A 75 10.40 -11.91 11.19
C TYR A 75 9.88 -12.72 10.01
N SER A 76 8.58 -12.92 9.94
CA SER A 76 7.91 -13.60 8.84
C SER A 76 6.71 -12.79 8.41
N ASP A 77 6.55 -12.62 7.10
CA ASP A 77 5.34 -12.04 6.54
C ASP A 77 4.14 -12.94 6.89
N ILE A 78 3.02 -12.29 7.21
CA ILE A 78 1.74 -12.92 7.53
C ILE A 78 0.99 -13.22 6.22
N ALA A 79 1.06 -12.29 5.28
CA ALA A 79 0.48 -12.42 3.95
C ALA A 79 1.56 -12.24 2.89
N PHE A 80 1.53 -13.07 1.85
CA PHE A 80 2.44 -12.98 0.72
C PHE A 80 1.70 -13.28 -0.58
N ALA A 81 2.05 -12.55 -1.63
CA ALA A 81 1.60 -12.88 -2.97
C ALA A 81 2.40 -14.08 -3.50
N LEU A 82 1.69 -15.10 -4.00
CA LEU A 82 2.31 -16.30 -4.57
C LEU A 82 2.96 -16.02 -5.93
N THR A 83 2.33 -15.17 -6.75
CA THR A 83 2.81 -14.82 -8.10
C THR A 83 3.32 -13.39 -8.14
N ASP A 84 4.24 -13.13 -9.08
CA ASP A 84 4.77 -11.78 -9.30
C ASP A 84 3.69 -10.81 -9.78
N GLU A 85 2.74 -11.28 -10.60
CA GLU A 85 1.61 -10.49 -11.10
C GLU A 85 0.70 -10.03 -9.95
N ALA A 86 0.42 -10.92 -8.98
CA ALA A 86 -0.36 -10.57 -7.81
C ALA A 86 0.39 -9.57 -6.91
N ARG A 87 1.71 -9.74 -6.77
CA ARG A 87 2.56 -8.79 -6.02
C ARG A 87 2.51 -7.41 -6.66
N GLN A 88 2.67 -7.35 -7.98
CA GLN A 88 2.65 -6.09 -8.72
C GLN A 88 1.28 -5.42 -8.64
N SER A 89 0.20 -6.17 -8.86
CA SER A 89 -1.17 -5.65 -8.75
C SER A 89 -1.47 -5.07 -7.37
N LEU A 90 -1.01 -5.72 -6.30
CA LEU A 90 -1.19 -5.23 -4.94
C LEU A 90 -0.35 -3.98 -4.66
N ASN A 91 0.90 -3.98 -5.11
CA ASN A 91 1.78 -2.82 -4.95
C ASN A 91 1.21 -1.60 -5.69
N ASP A 92 0.78 -1.77 -6.93
CA ASP A 92 0.20 -0.70 -7.75
C ASP A 92 -1.10 -0.17 -7.13
N ALA A 93 -1.97 -1.05 -6.62
CA ALA A 93 -3.20 -0.63 -5.96
C ALA A 93 -2.93 0.19 -4.69
N VAL A 94 -1.99 -0.26 -3.85
CA VAL A 94 -1.63 0.44 -2.59
C VAL A 94 -0.95 1.78 -2.86
N LEU A 95 -0.01 1.81 -3.81
CA LEU A 95 0.67 3.06 -4.19
C LEU A 95 -0.27 4.04 -4.89
N GLY A 96 -1.23 3.54 -5.68
CA GLY A 96 -2.29 4.35 -6.27
C GLY A 96 -3.14 5.04 -5.20
N ALA A 97 -3.68 4.27 -4.25
CA ALA A 97 -4.46 4.81 -3.14
C ALA A 97 -3.64 5.79 -2.28
N TYR A 98 -2.33 5.57 -2.12
CA TYR A 98 -1.46 6.50 -1.42
C TYR A 98 -1.33 7.85 -2.12
N ARG A 99 -1.19 7.85 -3.46
CA ARG A 99 -1.10 9.09 -4.24
C ARG A 99 -2.41 9.87 -4.20
N GLU A 100 -3.53 9.20 -4.39
CA GLU A 100 -4.87 9.81 -4.30
C GLU A 100 -5.10 10.46 -2.93
N ALA A 101 -4.76 9.76 -1.85
CA ALA A 101 -4.91 10.30 -0.51
C ALA A 101 -3.90 11.41 -0.17
N LEU A 102 -2.81 11.54 -0.94
CA LEU A 102 -1.84 12.63 -0.79
C LEU A 102 -2.37 13.90 -1.49
N GLU A 103 -2.95 13.75 -2.67
CA GLU A 103 -3.64 14.82 -3.41
C GLU A 103 -4.82 15.38 -2.60
N GLU A 104 -5.66 14.50 -2.01
CA GLU A 104 -6.76 14.93 -1.14
C GLU A 104 -6.29 15.73 0.09
N SER A 105 -5.08 15.45 0.60
CA SER A 105 -4.52 16.17 1.76
C SER A 105 -3.90 17.53 1.40
N GLU A 106 -3.55 17.75 0.14
CA GLU A 106 -3.00 19.05 -0.34
C GLU A 106 -4.11 20.05 -0.72
N ASP A 107 -5.29 19.58 -1.13
CA ASP A 107 -6.44 20.45 -1.45
C ASP A 107 -7.18 21.00 -0.22
N GLU A 108 -6.84 20.54 1.00
CA GLU A 108 -7.48 20.94 2.26
C GLU A 108 -6.76 22.11 2.97
N LEU A 109 -6.03 22.94 2.23
CA LEU A 109 -5.51 24.21 2.73
C LEU A 109 -6.68 25.19 2.94
N PRO A 110 -6.96 25.66 4.18
CA PRO A 110 -7.93 26.73 4.36
C PRO A 110 -7.35 28.02 3.76
N ASP A 111 -8.05 28.57 2.76
CA ASP A 111 -7.86 29.96 2.33
C ASP A 111 -8.11 30.88 3.54
N GLU A 112 -7.04 31.23 4.27
CA GLU A 112 -7.04 32.29 5.26
C GLU A 112 -7.10 33.66 4.56
N ASP A 113 -8.22 33.97 3.92
CA ASP A 113 -8.50 35.33 3.46
C ASP A 113 -10.00 35.60 3.44
N GLU A 114 -10.57 35.94 4.60
CA GLU A 114 -11.52 37.04 4.73
C GLU A 114 -11.65 37.40 6.23
N SER A 115 -10.77 38.28 6.69
CA SER A 115 -11.06 39.07 7.90
C SER A 115 -12.18 40.05 7.55
N PRO A 116 -13.39 39.98 8.13
CA PRO A 116 -14.38 41.02 7.90
C PRO A 116 -13.87 42.30 8.56
N ALA A 117 -13.58 43.31 7.74
CA ALA A 117 -13.30 44.66 8.18
C ALA A 117 -14.48 45.17 9.02
N GLN A 118 -14.32 45.16 10.35
CA GLN A 118 -15.31 45.66 11.28
C GLN A 118 -15.30 47.19 11.24
N LYS A 119 -16.29 47.76 10.55
CA LYS A 119 -16.71 49.15 10.76
C LYS A 119 -17.07 49.34 12.23
N MET A 120 -16.38 50.25 12.91
CA MET A 120 -16.93 51.20 13.87
C MET A 120 -15.94 52.33 14.11
#